data_AF-A0A9D2LUQ5-F1
#
_entry.id   AF-A0A9D2LUQ5-F1
#
_cell.length_a   1.000
_cell.length_b   1.000
_cell.length_c   1.000
_cell.angle_alpha   90.00
_cell.angle_beta   90.00
_cell.angle_gamma   90.00
#
_symmetry.space_group_name_H-M   'P 1'
#
loop_
_entity.id
_entity.type
_entity.pdbx_description
1 polymer ?
#
loop_
_entity_poly.entity_id
_entity_poly.type
_entity_poly.pdbx_seq_one_letter_code
_entity_poly.pdbx_strand_id
1 'polypeptide(L)' 'MTLELLKQDCREEGREEGREEGRAEGDASRQEKVVVNMLKAGMEEAVIASIAELSIAEVQKIRKKNNL' A
#
# COMPACT_ATOMS: atom_id res chain seq x y z
N MET A 1 0.01 31.37 -25.60
CA MET A 1 0.34 30.29 -24.65
C MET A 1 1.76 29.86 -24.96
N THR A 2 2.73 30.35 -24.18
CA THR A 2 4.16 30.17 -24.46
C THR A 2 4.62 28.78 -24.07
N LEU A 3 5.51 28.20 -24.87
CA LEU A 3 6.09 26.86 -24.70
C LEU A 3 6.77 26.63 -23.33
N GLU A 4 7.07 27.71 -22.62
CA GLU A 4 7.69 27.71 -21.29
C GLU A 4 6.72 27.30 -20.18
N LEU A 5 5.43 27.68 -20.28
CA LEU A 5 4.40 27.25 -19.33
C LEU A 5 4.18 25.73 -19.39
N LEU A 6 4.05 25.18 -20.60
CA LEU A 6 3.91 23.73 -20.85
C LEU A 6 5.05 22.88 -20.26
N LYS A 7 6.28 23.38 -20.29
CA LYS A 7 7.44 22.68 -19.71
C LYS A 7 7.46 22.72 -18.18
N GLN A 8 6.86 23.75 -17.59
CA GLN A 8 6.80 23.93 -16.15
C GLN A 8 5.70 23.04 -15.56
N ASP A 9 4.52 23.03 -16.20
CA ASP A 9 3.38 22.19 -15.82
C ASP A 9 3.72 20.70 -15.90
N CYS A 10 4.31 20.22 -17.01
CA CYS A 10 4.72 18.81 -17.11
C CYS A 10 5.76 18.37 -16.07
N ARG A 11 6.55 19.30 -15.52
CA ARG A 11 7.57 19.00 -14.50
C ARG A 11 7.00 18.96 -13.09
N GLU A 12 5.94 19.74 -12.84
CA GLU A 12 5.19 19.70 -11.59
C GLU A 12 4.29 18.47 -11.53
N GLU A 13 3.53 18.19 -12.61
CA GLU A 13 2.67 17.00 -12.73
C GLU A 13 3.47 15.70 -12.54
N GLY A 14 4.59 15.53 -13.26
CA GLY A 14 5.42 14.32 -13.11
C GLY A 14 6.08 14.15 -11.74
N ARG A 15 6.14 15.21 -10.92
CA ARG A 15 6.72 15.18 -9.57
C ARG A 15 5.66 14.95 -8.49
N GLU A 16 4.43 15.40 -8.72
CA GLU A 16 3.27 15.05 -7.89
C GLU A 16 2.86 13.59 -8.12
N GLU A 17 2.71 13.16 -9.38
CA GLU A 17 2.37 11.76 -9.73
C GLU A 17 3.42 10.78 -9.14
N GLY A 18 4.71 11.04 -9.32
CA GLY A 18 5.76 10.19 -8.77
C GLY A 18 5.83 10.17 -7.23
N ARG A 19 5.29 11.19 -6.54
CA ARG A 19 5.18 11.21 -5.07
C ARG A 19 3.93 10.50 -4.57
N GLU A 20 2.82 10.63 -5.28
CA GLU A 20 1.57 9.97 -4.96
C GLU A 20 1.67 8.46 -5.20
N GLU A 21 2.20 8.05 -6.34
CA GLU A 21 2.45 6.63 -6.65
C GLU A 21 3.45 6.01 -5.67
N GLY A 22 4.56 6.69 -5.37
CA GLY A 22 5.55 6.21 -4.41
C GLY A 22 5.04 6.08 -2.96
N ARG A 23 4.09 6.93 -2.55
CA ARG A 23 3.41 6.79 -1.24
C ARG A 23 2.38 5.68 -1.25
N ALA A 24 1.54 5.61 -2.28
CA ALA A 24 0.51 4.58 -2.39
C ALA A 24 1.10 3.16 -2.46
N GLU A 25 2.16 2.96 -3.25
CA GLU A 25 2.89 1.69 -3.29
C GLU A 25 3.60 1.38 -1.98
N GLY A 26 4.18 2.40 -1.33
CA GLY A 26 4.82 2.27 -0.03
C GLY A 26 3.85 1.82 1.06
N ASP A 27 2.68 2.44 1.14
CA ASP A 27 1.68 2.19 2.18
C ASP A 27 0.96 0.85 1.96
N ALA A 28 0.57 0.52 0.73
CA ALA A 28 -0.02 -0.77 0.40
C ALA A 28 0.97 -1.94 0.64
N SER A 29 2.24 -1.76 0.26
CA SER A 29 3.29 -2.77 0.50
C SER A 29 3.58 -2.94 2.00
N ARG A 30 3.50 -1.86 2.79
CA ARG A 30 3.70 -1.91 4.24
C ARG A 30 2.59 -2.69 4.92
N GLN A 31 1.34 -2.40 4.57
CA GLN A 31 0.19 -3.02 5.23
C GLN A 31 0.15 -4.53 4.99
N GLU A 32 0.41 -4.99 3.76
CA GLU A 32 0.50 -6.43 3.46
C GLU A 32 1.67 -7.10 4.19
N LYS A 33 2.86 -6.47 4.23
CA LYS A 33 4.03 -7.00 4.95
C LYS A 33 3.78 -7.14 6.44
N VAL A 34 3.11 -6.16 7.05
CA VAL A 34 2.75 -6.20 8.47
C VAL A 34 1.82 -7.38 8.74
N VAL A 35 0.75 -7.54 7.97
CA VAL A 35 -0.18 -8.68 8.09
C VAL A 35 0.53 -10.02 7.92
N VAL A 36 1.42 -10.15 6.93
CA VAL A 36 2.20 -11.38 6.69
C VAL A 36 3.12 -11.70 7.88
N ASN A 37 3.79 -10.71 8.44
CA ASN A 37 4.65 -10.91 9.62
C ASN A 37 3.83 -11.33 10.83
N MET A 38 2.65 -10.75 11.01
CA MET A 38 1.73 -11.09 12.08
C MET A 38 1.19 -12.53 11.97
N LEU A 39 0.82 -12.95 10.76
CA LEU A 39 0.41 -14.33 10.46
C LEU A 39 1.55 -15.33 10.73
N LYS A 40 2.78 -15.01 10.32
CA LYS A 40 3.97 -15.83 10.58
C LYS A 40 4.31 -15.92 12.07
N ALA A 41 3.97 -14.90 12.85
CA ALA A 41 4.11 -14.91 14.30
C ALA A 41 3.05 -15.78 15.01
N GLY A 42 2.10 -16.37 14.27
CA GLY A 42 1.06 -17.24 14.82
C GLY A 42 -0.09 -16.49 15.47
N MET A 43 -0.25 -15.20 15.21
CA MET A 43 -1.39 -14.44 15.71
C MET A 43 -2.68 -14.83 15.00
N GLU A 44 -3.79 -14.77 15.73
CA GLU A 44 -5.11 -15.09 15.18
C GLU A 44 -5.57 -14.03 14.18
N GLU A 45 -6.24 -14.47 13.11
CA GLU A 45 -6.73 -13.61 12.02
C GLU A 45 -7.64 -12.47 12.53
N ALA A 46 -8.43 -12.72 13.58
CA ALA A 46 -9.31 -11.71 14.19
C ALA A 46 -8.53 -10.59 14.88
N VAL A 47 -7.42 -10.92 15.55
CA VAL A 47 -6.53 -9.94 16.20
C VAL A 47 -5.80 -9.13 15.13
N ILE A 48 -5.33 -9.80 14.08
CA ILE A 48 -4.65 -9.15 12.95
C ILE A 48 -5.59 -8.18 12.24
N ALA A 49 -6.84 -8.59 11.98
CA ALA A 49 -7.88 -7.75 11.40
C ALA A 49 -8.11 -6.47 12.23
N SER A 50 -8.18 -6.61 13.56
CA SER A 50 -8.32 -5.46 14.46
C SER A 50 -7.12 -4.52 14.47
N ILE A 51 -5.88 -5.03 14.39
CA ILE A 51 -4.67 -4.20 14.46
C ILE A 51 -4.37 -3.53 13.11
N ALA A 52 -4.55 -4.26 12.01
CA ALA A 52 -4.26 -3.79 10.67
C ALA A 52 -5.42 -2.95 10.07
N GLU A 53 -6.51 -2.78 10.82
CA GLU A 53 -7.76 -2.15 10.39
C GLU A 53 -8.30 -2.76 9.09
N LEU A 54 -8.25 -4.09 9.01
CA LEU A 54 -8.70 -4.88 7.86
C LEU A 54 -9.87 -5.77 8.25
N SER A 55 -10.65 -6.18 7.26
CA SER A 55 -11.60 -7.28 7.44
C SER A 55 -10.88 -8.63 7.57
N ILE A 56 -11.50 -9.59 8.26
CA ILE A 56 -11.00 -10.97 8.33
C ILE A 56 -10.83 -11.55 6.92
N ALA A 57 -11.73 -11.22 5.99
CA ALA A 57 -11.66 -11.67 4.60
C ALA A 57 -10.38 -11.17 3.88
N GLU A 58 -9.95 -9.93 4.15
CA GLU A 58 -8.71 -9.38 3.60
C GLU A 58 -7.48 -10.06 4.19
N VAL A 59 -7.46 -10.29 5.51
CA VAL A 59 -6.39 -11.05 6.18
C VAL A 59 -6.28 -12.46 5.59
N GLN A 60 -7.41 -13.13 5.36
CA GLN A 60 -7.46 -14.45 4.71
C GLN A 60 -6.99 -14.42 3.26
N LYS A 61 -7.31 -13.36 2.52
CA LYS A 61 -6.83 -13.18 1.14
C LYS A 61 -5.31 -13.03 1.11
N ILE A 62 -4.75 -12.24 2.03
CA ILE A 62 -3.29 -12.07 2.18
C ILE A 62 -2.64 -13.39 2.57
N ARG A 63 -3.24 -14.12 3.53
CA ARG A 63 -2.79 -15.44 3.95
C ARG A 63 -2.71 -16.43 2.78
N LYS A 64 -3.81 -16.56 2.00
CA LYS A 64 -3.87 -17.42 0.81
C LYS A 64 -2.88 -16.99 -0.28
N LYS A 65 -2.74 -15.69 -0.53
CA LYS A 65 -1.78 -15.14 -1.50
C LYS A 65 -0.32 -15.49 -1.15
N ASN A 66 -0.01 -15.57 0.15
CA ASN A 66 1.33 -15.84 0.66
C ASN A 66 1.55 -17.31 1.10
N ASN A 67 0.58 -18.21 0.86
CA ASN A 67 0.61 -19.62 1.24
C ASN A 67 0.92 -19.87 2.73
N LEU A 68 0.31 -19.09 3.64
CA LEU A 68 0.41 -19.23 5.09
C LEU A 68 -0.83 -19.90 5.71
#